data_AF-A0A954IVX8-F1
#
_entry.id   AF-A0A954IVX8-F1
#
_cell.length_a   1.000
_cell.length_b   1.000
_cell.length_c   1.000
_cell.angle_alpha   90.00
_cell.angle_beta   90.00
_cell.angle_gamma   90.00
#
_symmetry.space_group_name_H-M   'P 1'
#
loop_
_entity.id
_entity.type
_entity.pdbx_description
1 polymer ?
#
loop_
_entity_poly.entity_id
_entity_poly.type
_entity_poly.pdbx_seq_one_letter_code
_entity_poly.pdbx_strand_id
1 'polypeptide(L)'
;QDDVKADPRQAALWATKFKDYPPGLLKICERTLALSVEKVGEWLASYMFSADSAPKKKAEKVAKWLGDAKTHKTHGRPIGIDTAASAGLTVTALETDSELQEKVLSVFHAFCVTFEGTSCVKMIENHNGKGTFTRLESKPTKP
;
A
#
# COMPACT_ATOMS: atom_id res chain seq x y z
N GLN A 1 3.89 22.08 -15.85
CA GLN A 1 3.03 23.11 -16.48
C GLN A 1 3.60 24.50 -16.26
N ASP A 2 4.17 24.76 -15.09
CA ASP A 2 4.75 26.07 -14.76
C ASP A 2 5.97 26.42 -15.62
N ASP A 3 6.79 25.44 -16.00
CA ASP A 3 7.96 25.67 -16.86
C ASP A 3 7.60 26.15 -18.28
N VAL A 4 6.53 25.60 -18.89
CA VAL A 4 6.06 26.02 -20.21
C VAL A 4 5.39 27.40 -20.15
N LYS A 5 4.75 27.73 -19.02
CA LYS A 5 4.21 29.08 -18.79
C LYS A 5 5.35 30.09 -18.64
N ALA A 6 6.47 29.70 -18.01
CA ALA A 6 7.64 30.54 -17.82
C ALA A 6 8.49 30.68 -19.11
N ASP A 7 8.63 29.62 -19.91
CA ASP A 7 9.28 29.65 -21.22
C ASP A 7 8.51 28.79 -22.25
N PRO A 8 7.72 29.41 -23.13
CA PRO A 8 6.96 28.72 -24.17
C PRO A 8 7.81 27.86 -25.12
N ARG A 9 9.11 28.14 -25.26
CA ARG A 9 10.01 27.35 -26.13
C ARG A 9 10.22 25.92 -25.60
N GLN A 10 9.99 25.70 -24.30
CA GLN A 10 10.05 24.37 -23.71
C GLN A 10 8.86 23.49 -24.10
N ALA A 11 7.79 24.05 -24.68
CA ALA A 11 6.61 23.28 -25.10
C ALA A 11 6.96 22.11 -26.02
N ALA A 12 7.88 22.30 -26.97
CA ALA A 12 8.32 21.26 -27.89
C ALA A 12 9.02 20.08 -27.18
N LEU A 13 9.81 20.36 -26.15
CA LEU A 13 10.48 19.33 -25.33
C LEU A 13 9.46 18.51 -24.53
N TRP A 14 8.44 19.18 -23.98
CA TRP A 14 7.38 18.54 -23.20
C TRP A 14 6.38 17.79 -24.08
N ALA A 15 6.09 18.26 -25.29
CA ALA A 15 5.15 17.65 -26.21
C ALA A 15 5.55 16.20 -26.57
N THR A 16 6.84 15.96 -26.85
CA THR A 16 7.35 14.61 -27.13
C THR A 16 7.20 13.69 -25.92
N LYS A 17 7.50 14.19 -24.71
CA LYS A 17 7.34 13.40 -23.47
C LYS A 17 5.89 13.06 -23.16
N PHE A 18 4.95 13.98 -23.43
CA PHE A 18 3.54 13.75 -23.14
C PHE A 18 2.83 12.85 -24.16
N LYS A 19 3.36 12.78 -25.40
CA LYS A 19 2.77 11.97 -26.48
C LYS A 19 2.68 10.48 -26.11
N ASP A 20 3.63 9.98 -25.33
CA ASP A 20 3.69 8.57 -24.93
C ASP A 20 2.74 8.22 -23.78
N TYR A 21 2.18 9.22 -23.08
CA TYR A 21 1.27 8.98 -21.98
C TYR A 21 -0.20 8.98 -22.44
N PRO A 22 -1.02 8.02 -21.97
CA PRO A 22 -2.46 8.03 -22.22
C PRO A 22 -3.11 9.35 -21.78
N PRO A 23 -4.02 9.92 -22.60
CA PRO A 23 -4.78 11.10 -22.20
C PRO A 23 -5.48 10.89 -20.85
N GLY A 24 -5.35 11.87 -19.96
CA GLY A 24 -5.97 11.82 -18.63
C GLY A 24 -5.23 10.99 -17.58
N LEU A 25 -4.08 10.37 -17.89
CA LEU A 25 -3.29 9.59 -16.92
C LEU A 25 -3.00 10.38 -15.64
N LEU A 26 -2.54 11.63 -15.76
CA LEU A 26 -2.28 12.48 -14.60
C LEU A 26 -3.53 12.65 -13.73
N LYS A 27 -4.71 12.84 -14.35
CA LYS A 27 -5.94 13.02 -13.61
C LYS A 27 -6.39 11.75 -12.90
N ILE A 28 -6.15 10.59 -13.53
CA ILE A 28 -6.36 9.29 -12.90
C ILE A 28 -5.44 9.17 -11.69
N CYS A 29 -4.14 9.43 -11.81
CA CYS A 29 -3.19 9.39 -10.69
C CYS A 29 -3.63 10.31 -9.54
N GLU A 30 -4.00 11.57 -9.82
CA GLU A 30 -4.51 12.51 -8.81
C GLU A 30 -5.76 11.98 -8.09
N ARG A 31 -6.73 11.45 -8.85
CA ARG A 31 -7.97 10.90 -8.28
C ARG A 31 -7.70 9.64 -7.47
N THR A 32 -6.81 8.77 -7.93
CA THR A 32 -6.42 7.55 -7.21
C THR A 32 -5.72 7.89 -5.89
N LEU A 33 -4.85 8.91 -5.88
CA LEU A 33 -4.22 9.40 -4.65
C LEU A 33 -5.27 9.94 -3.67
N ALA A 34 -6.20 10.78 -4.15
CA ALA A 34 -7.27 11.32 -3.31
C ALA A 34 -8.16 10.21 -2.73
N LEU A 35 -8.57 9.25 -3.58
CA LEU A 35 -9.39 8.12 -3.18
C LEU A 35 -8.68 7.22 -2.16
N SER A 36 -7.38 6.98 -2.33
CA SER A 36 -6.58 6.19 -1.38
C SER A 36 -6.59 6.81 0.01
N VAL A 37 -6.37 8.12 0.11
CA VAL A 37 -6.42 8.85 1.38
C VAL A 37 -7.83 8.85 1.98
N GLU A 38 -8.87 9.04 1.15
CA GLU A 38 -10.27 8.96 1.57
C GLU A 38 -10.60 7.61 2.20
N LYS A 39 -10.33 6.50 1.49
CA LYS A 39 -10.68 5.14 1.95
C LYS A 39 -9.95 4.76 3.23
N VAL A 40 -8.67 5.07 3.34
CA VAL A 40 -7.89 4.84 4.56
C VAL A 40 -8.46 5.67 5.72
N GLY A 41 -8.83 6.93 5.47
CA GLY A 41 -9.49 7.78 6.46
C GLY A 41 -10.83 7.20 6.95
N GLU A 42 -11.68 6.73 6.02
CA GLU A 42 -12.95 6.08 6.35
C GLU A 42 -12.76 4.83 7.22
N TRP A 43 -11.82 3.94 6.87
CA TRP A 43 -11.54 2.73 7.63
C TRP A 43 -10.95 3.03 9.01
N LEU A 44 -9.98 3.95 9.09
CA LEU A 44 -9.40 4.34 10.37
C LEU A 44 -10.45 4.93 11.30
N ALA A 45 -11.35 5.78 10.80
CA ALA A 45 -12.43 6.36 11.60
C ALA A 45 -13.46 5.31 12.03
N SER A 46 -13.81 4.38 11.13
CA SER A 46 -14.88 3.39 11.37
C SER A 46 -14.44 2.23 12.26
N TYR A 47 -13.16 1.89 12.26
CA TYR A 47 -12.64 0.72 12.96
C TYR A 47 -11.61 1.12 14.03
N MET A 48 -10.39 1.50 13.62
CA MET A 48 -9.26 1.70 14.55
C MET A 48 -9.51 2.79 15.60
N PHE A 49 -10.15 3.89 15.21
CA PHE A 49 -10.41 5.05 16.06
C PHE A 49 -11.89 5.15 16.48
N SER A 50 -12.69 4.10 16.28
CA SER A 50 -14.14 4.12 16.55
C SER A 50 -14.51 4.54 17.98
N ALA A 51 -13.63 4.30 18.95
CA ALA A 51 -13.80 4.67 20.36
C ALA A 51 -13.15 6.01 20.75
N ASP A 52 -12.45 6.69 19.83
CA ASP A 52 -11.82 7.98 20.12
C ASP A 52 -12.85 9.13 20.13
N SER A 53 -12.54 10.23 20.82
CA SER A 53 -13.44 11.39 20.91
C SER A 53 -13.60 12.16 19.58
N ALA A 54 -12.65 12.05 18.66
CA ALA A 54 -12.66 12.72 17.36
C ALA A 54 -12.13 11.81 16.23
N PRO A 55 -12.84 10.71 15.92
CA PRO A 55 -12.35 9.62 15.06
C PRO A 55 -11.99 10.11 13.66
N LYS A 56 -12.88 10.91 13.03
CA LYS A 56 -12.68 11.43 11.68
C LYS A 56 -11.45 12.33 11.57
N LYS A 57 -11.27 13.26 12.49
CA LYS A 57 -10.14 14.20 12.48
C LYS A 57 -8.80 13.48 12.65
N LYS A 58 -8.74 12.49 13.55
CA LYS A 58 -7.54 11.67 13.75
C LYS A 58 -7.27 10.81 12.51
N ALA A 59 -8.29 10.16 11.98
CA ALA A 59 -8.19 9.35 10.77
C ALA A 59 -7.69 10.16 9.55
N GLU A 60 -8.25 11.34 9.29
CA GLU A 60 -7.81 12.21 8.19
C GLU A 60 -6.34 12.61 8.31
N LYS A 61 -5.88 12.93 9.52
CA LYS A 61 -4.48 13.27 9.77
C LYS A 61 -3.57 12.08 9.46
N VAL A 62 -3.90 10.90 9.97
CA VAL A 62 -3.10 9.69 9.79
C VAL A 62 -3.12 9.21 8.34
N ALA A 63 -4.28 9.24 7.67
CA ALA A 63 -4.41 8.85 6.27
C ALA A 63 -3.60 9.76 5.33
N LYS A 64 -3.62 11.09 5.57
CA LYS A 64 -2.77 12.03 4.82
C LYS A 64 -1.28 11.75 5.03
N TRP A 65 -0.88 11.42 6.26
CA TRP A 65 0.50 11.06 6.56
C TRP A 65 0.91 9.75 5.86
N LEU A 66 0.07 8.71 5.89
CA LEU A 66 0.33 7.45 5.16
C LEU A 66 0.45 7.66 3.65
N GLY A 67 -0.37 8.55 3.08
CA GLY A 67 -0.34 8.88 1.65
C GLY A 67 0.75 9.87 1.22
N ASP A 68 1.58 10.39 2.14
CA ASP A 68 2.57 11.41 1.79
C ASP A 68 3.86 10.81 1.22
N ALA A 69 3.95 10.83 -0.11
CA ALA A 69 5.12 10.40 -0.85
C ALA A 69 6.40 11.18 -0.49
N LYS A 70 6.30 12.44 -0.02
CA LYS A 70 7.48 13.22 0.38
C LYS A 70 8.09 12.68 1.67
N THR A 71 7.24 12.25 2.60
CA THR A 71 7.66 11.65 3.87
C THR A 71 8.23 10.25 3.67
N HIS A 72 7.53 9.38 2.93
CA HIS A 72 7.90 7.97 2.81
C HIS A 72 8.94 7.70 1.73
N LYS A 73 9.02 8.56 0.70
CA LYS A 73 9.94 8.54 -0.45
C LYS A 73 9.79 7.34 -1.39
N THR A 74 9.65 6.13 -0.85
CA THR A 74 9.51 4.89 -1.61
C THR A 74 8.51 3.97 -0.92
N HIS A 75 7.71 3.27 -1.72
CA HIS A 75 6.73 2.30 -1.24
C HIS A 75 7.40 1.09 -0.54
N GLY A 76 8.64 0.78 -0.89
CA GLY A 76 9.37 -0.36 -0.32
C GLY A 76 9.94 -0.12 1.07
N ARG A 77 9.85 1.10 1.62
CA ARG A 77 10.40 1.43 2.94
C ARG A 77 9.37 1.06 4.03
N PRO A 78 9.70 0.12 4.94
CA PRO A 78 8.79 -0.23 6.03
C PRO A 78 8.57 0.95 6.99
N ILE A 79 7.36 1.01 7.56
CA ILE A 79 7.04 1.91 8.67
C ILE A 79 7.24 1.11 9.97
N GLY A 80 8.22 1.51 10.77
CA GLY A 80 8.49 0.88 12.07
C GLY A 80 7.42 1.20 13.11
N ILE A 81 7.34 0.36 14.15
CA ILE A 81 6.32 0.44 15.21
C ILE A 81 6.29 1.82 15.90
N ASP A 82 7.45 2.36 16.28
CA ASP A 82 7.55 3.66 16.96
C ASP A 82 7.11 4.80 16.04
N THR A 83 7.41 4.70 14.75
CA THR A 83 7.01 5.71 13.75
C THR A 83 5.50 5.66 13.53
N ALA A 84 4.92 4.46 13.43
CA ALA A 84 3.48 4.27 13.32
C ALA A 84 2.74 4.82 14.55
N ALA A 85 3.20 4.48 15.75
CA ALA A 85 2.65 4.97 17.02
C ALA A 85 2.76 6.50 17.12
N SER A 86 3.93 7.07 16.80
CA SER A 86 4.17 8.53 16.81
C SER A 86 3.30 9.27 15.79
N ALA A 87 2.96 8.62 14.67
CA ALA A 87 2.03 9.17 13.68
C ALA A 87 0.56 9.17 14.17
N GLY A 88 0.25 8.42 15.23
CA GLY A 88 -1.06 8.36 15.87
C GLY A 88 -1.87 7.10 15.56
N LEU A 89 -1.25 6.06 14.98
CA LEU A 89 -1.87 4.75 14.86
C LEU A 89 -1.96 4.06 16.22
N THR A 90 -3.01 3.28 16.43
CA THR A 90 -3.11 2.38 17.58
C THR A 90 -2.32 1.12 17.24
N VAL A 91 -1.17 0.92 17.90
CA VAL A 91 -0.26 -0.19 17.59
C VAL A 91 0.00 -1.02 18.83
N THR A 92 -0.10 -2.34 18.68
CA THR A 92 0.26 -3.32 19.70
C THR A 92 1.42 -4.15 19.17
N ALA A 93 2.49 -4.27 19.94
CA ALA A 93 3.63 -5.10 19.60
C ALA A 93 3.24 -6.58 19.69
N LEU A 94 3.46 -7.33 18.61
CA LEU A 94 3.12 -8.76 18.55
C LEU A 94 3.87 -9.55 19.63
N GLU A 95 5.08 -9.11 19.96
CA GLU A 95 6.00 -9.70 20.93
C GLU A 95 5.50 -9.65 22.37
N THR A 96 4.45 -8.86 22.64
CA THR A 96 3.83 -8.79 23.97
C THR A 96 2.89 -9.96 24.29
N ASP A 97 2.54 -10.76 23.28
CA ASP A 97 1.72 -11.96 23.42
C ASP A 97 2.41 -13.14 22.70
N SER A 98 3.12 -13.96 23.47
CA SER A 98 3.89 -15.08 22.92
C SER A 98 3.01 -16.12 22.23
N GLU A 99 1.78 -16.36 22.71
CA GLU A 99 0.89 -17.36 22.08
C GLU A 99 0.40 -16.87 20.72
N LEU A 100 -0.01 -15.60 20.65
CA LEU A 100 -0.42 -14.98 19.39
C LEU A 100 0.76 -14.90 18.41
N GLN A 101 1.95 -14.52 18.89
CA GLN A 101 3.16 -14.43 18.09
C GLN A 101 3.49 -15.77 17.42
N GLU A 102 3.52 -16.86 18.19
CA GLU A 102 3.81 -18.21 17.67
C GLU A 102 2.79 -18.63 16.60
N LYS A 103 1.50 -18.36 16.82
CA LYS A 103 0.44 -18.66 15.83
C LYS A 103 0.62 -17.86 14.54
N VAL A 104 0.90 -16.57 14.64
CA VAL A 104 1.11 -15.69 13.47
C VAL A 104 2.36 -16.09 12.70
N LEU A 105 3.47 -16.31 13.39
CA LEU A 105 4.74 -16.71 12.76
C LEU A 105 4.66 -18.08 12.10
N SER A 106 3.92 -19.03 12.69
CA SER A 106 3.68 -20.33 12.08
C SER A 106 3.00 -20.21 10.71
N VAL A 107 1.96 -19.37 10.61
CA VAL A 107 1.27 -19.11 9.33
C VAL A 107 2.18 -18.37 8.35
N PHE A 108 2.92 -17.37 8.83
CA PHE A 108 3.88 -16.62 8.00
C PHE A 108 4.95 -17.54 7.40
N HIS A 109 5.59 -18.39 8.21
CA HIS A 109 6.61 -19.33 7.75
C HIS A 109 6.04 -20.40 6.80
N ALA A 110 4.82 -20.88 7.03
CA ALA A 110 4.15 -21.77 6.09
C ALA A 110 3.96 -21.12 4.71
N PHE A 111 3.62 -19.82 4.67
CA PHE A 111 3.53 -19.04 3.42
C PHE A 111 4.90 -18.87 2.76
N CYS A 112 5.95 -18.50 3.52
CA CYS A 112 7.31 -18.38 3.01
C CYS A 112 7.79 -19.69 2.37
N VAL A 113 7.69 -20.81 3.08
CA VAL A 113 8.08 -22.13 2.57
C VAL A 113 7.28 -22.49 1.32
N THR A 114 5.99 -22.16 1.27
CA THR A 114 5.16 -22.43 0.08
C THR A 114 5.59 -21.58 -1.12
N PHE A 115 5.89 -20.29 -0.92
CA PHE A 115 6.37 -19.42 -1.99
C PHE A 115 7.78 -19.77 -2.47
N GLU A 116 8.66 -20.23 -1.58
CA GLU A 116 10.02 -20.64 -1.93
C GLU A 116 10.08 -22.03 -2.57
N GLY A 117 9.23 -22.96 -2.11
CA GLY A 117 9.24 -24.36 -2.53
C GLY A 117 8.31 -24.69 -3.71
N THR A 118 7.47 -23.75 -4.16
CA THR A 118 6.49 -23.99 -5.23
C THR A 118 6.42 -22.83 -6.21
N SER A 119 5.73 -22.99 -7.34
CA SER A 119 5.47 -21.90 -8.28
C SER A 119 4.31 -20.99 -7.88
N CYS A 120 3.85 -21.05 -6.63
CA CYS A 120 2.81 -20.18 -6.12
C CYS A 120 3.33 -18.73 -6.02
N VAL A 121 2.51 -17.77 -6.43
CA VAL A 121 2.84 -16.33 -6.39
C VAL A 121 1.82 -15.51 -5.63
N LYS A 122 0.67 -16.10 -5.29
CA LYS A 122 -0.37 -15.46 -4.49
C LYS A 122 -1.19 -16.51 -3.77
N MET A 123 -1.44 -16.28 -2.49
CA MET A 123 -2.25 -17.13 -1.62
C MET A 123 -3.25 -16.26 -0.88
N ILE A 124 -4.52 -16.63 -0.89
CA ILE A 124 -5.58 -16.02 -0.06
C ILE A 124 -6.35 -17.17 0.56
N GLU A 125 -6.38 -17.28 1.88
CA GLU A 125 -7.02 -18.38 2.61
C GLU A 125 -7.65 -17.88 3.91
N ASN A 126 -8.62 -18.61 4.45
CA ASN A 126 -9.21 -18.38 5.77
C ASN A 126 -9.24 -19.65 6.64
N HIS A 127 -9.58 -19.47 7.92
CA HIS A 127 -9.64 -20.54 8.92
C HIS A 127 -10.65 -21.66 8.63
N ASN A 128 -11.53 -21.50 7.63
CA ASN A 128 -12.50 -22.52 7.23
C ASN A 128 -11.95 -23.44 6.11
N GLY A 129 -10.64 -23.40 5.83
CA GLY A 129 -10.00 -24.16 4.76
C GLY A 129 -10.43 -23.74 3.35
N LYS A 130 -10.93 -22.51 3.20
CA LYS A 130 -11.29 -21.94 1.90
C LYS A 130 -10.20 -20.98 1.45
N GLY A 131 -9.63 -21.24 0.28
CA GLY A 131 -8.59 -20.38 -0.28
C GLY A 131 -8.47 -20.43 -1.80
N THR A 132 -7.73 -19.47 -2.34
CA THR A 132 -7.35 -19.36 -3.74
C THR A 132 -5.84 -19.20 -3.83
N PHE A 133 -5.22 -20.00 -4.69
CA PHE A 133 -3.78 -20.07 -4.86
C PHE A 133 -3.46 -19.84 -6.34
N THR A 134 -2.74 -18.77 -6.64
CA THR A 134 -2.28 -18.48 -8.01
C THR A 134 -0.88 -19.06 -8.17
N ARG A 135 -0.69 -19.85 -9.21
CA ARG A 135 0.59 -20.47 -9.56
C ARG A 135 1.01 -20.02 -10.95
N LEU A 136 2.31 -19.81 -11.13
CA LEU A 136 2.88 -19.64 -12.46
C LEU A 136 3.26 -21.00 -13.02
N GLU A 137 2.82 -21.27 -14.24
CA GLU A 137 3.27 -22.43 -15.01
C GLU A 137 4.14 -21.93 -16.14
N SER A 138 5.44 -22.23 -16.12
CA SER A 138 6.29 -22.02 -17.29
C SER A 138 6.10 -23.20 -18.24
N LYS A 139 5.57 -22.95 -19.43
CA LYS A 139 5.70 -23.93 -20.52
C LYS A 139 7.15 -23.91 -21.00
N PRO A 140 7.82 -25.07 -21.15
CA PRO A 140 9.12 -25.09 -21.78
C PRO A 140 8.98 -24.50 -23.18
N THR A 141 9.76 -23.46 -23.47
CA THR A 141 9.95 -22.99 -24.84
C THR A 141 10.60 -24.14 -25.62
N LYS A 142 9.98 -24.55 -26.73
CA LYS A 142 10.60 -25.53 -27.64
C LYS A 142 12.01 -25.02 -28.02
N PRO A 143 12.99 -25.92 -28.12
CA PRO A 143 14.36 -25.56 -28.47
C PRO A 143 14.44 -24.84 -29.83
#